data_AF-A0A961YBG0-F1
#
_entry.id   AF-A0A961YBG0-F1
#
_cell.length_a   1.000
_cell.length_b   1.000
_cell.length_c   1.000
_cell.angle_alpha   90.00
_cell.angle_beta   90.00
_cell.angle_gamma   90.00
#
_symmetry.space_group_name_H-M   'P 1'
#
loop_
_entity.id
_entity.type
_entity.pdbx_description
1 polymer ?
#
loop_
_entity_poly.entity_id
_entity_poly.type
_entity_poly.pdbx_seq_one_letter_code
_entity_poly.pdbx_strand_id
1 'polypeptide(L)' 'FRPILMTSMAFSLGVTPLVLSSGAGAAGRNAIGAGILGGTIAATVLGVLFVPLFYVIIRRLFGSKDEWEKPQEA' A
#
# COMPACT_ATOMS: atom_id res chain seq x y z
N PHE A 1 0.51 4.43 -10.68
CA PHE A 1 0.80 2.97 -10.63
C PHE A 1 2.28 2.63 -10.74
N ARG A 2 3.04 3.25 -11.66
CA ARG A 2 4.47 2.94 -11.90
C ARG A 2 5.34 2.90 -10.62
N PRO A 3 5.21 3.84 -9.65
CA PRO A 3 6.03 3.80 -8.43
C PRO A 3 5.60 2.75 -7.41
N ILE A 4 4.28 2.48 -7.28
CA ILE A 4 3.72 1.54 -6.29
C ILE A 4 4.09 0.10 -6.64
N LEU A 5 4.03 -0.24 -7.94
CA LEU A 5 4.47 -1.56 -8.42
C LEU A 5 5.98 -1.73 -8.29
N MET A 6 6.75 -0.67 -8.52
CA MET A 6 8.21 -0.72 -8.40
C MET A 6 8.66 -1.00 -6.96
N THR A 7 8.09 -0.32 -5.96
CA THR A 7 8.46 -0.52 -4.56
C THR A 7 7.99 -1.86 -4.02
N SER A 8 6.77 -2.29 -4.34
CA SER A 8 6.25 -3.58 -3.91
C SER A 8 7.04 -4.76 -4.48
N MET A 9 7.48 -4.69 -5.75
CA MET A 9 8.33 -5.71 -6.36
C MET A 9 9.73 -5.74 -5.75
N ALA A 10 10.37 -4.56 -5.60
CA ALA A 10 11.71 -4.47 -5.00
C ALA A 10 11.71 -5.01 -3.56
N PHE A 11 10.68 -4.68 -2.78
CA PHE A 11 10.54 -5.14 -1.41
C PHE A 11 10.24 -6.64 -1.31
N SER A 12 9.36 -7.18 -2.15
CA SER A 12 9.04 -8.61 -2.18
C SER A 12 10.27 -9.46 -2.49
N LEU A 13 11.07 -9.05 -3.49
CA LEU A 13 12.33 -9.72 -3.81
C LEU A 13 13.38 -9.62 -2.69
N GLY A 14 13.42 -8.49 -1.97
CA GLY A 14 14.31 -8.29 -0.82
C GLY A 14 13.95 -9.16 0.39
N VAL A 15 12.67 -9.51 0.56
CA VAL A 15 12.18 -10.36 1.68
C VAL A 15 12.25 -11.86 1.38
N THR A 16 12.25 -12.27 0.10
CA THR A 16 12.40 -13.67 -0.31
C THR A 16 13.52 -14.44 0.41
N PRO A 17 14.77 -13.93 0.52
CA PRO A 17 15.83 -14.66 1.22
C PRO A 17 15.58 -14.82 2.73
N LEU A 18 14.73 -13.98 3.32
CA LEU A 18 14.35 -14.09 4.73
C LEU A 18 13.40 -15.25 4.98
N VAL A 19 12.52 -15.57 4.02
CA VAL A 19 11.60 -16.73 4.07
C VAL A 19 12.29 -18.05 3.78
N LEU A 20 13.35 -18.00 2.97
CA LEU A 20 14.14 -19.17 2.59
C LEU A 20 15.35 -19.38 3.52
N SER A 21 15.51 -18.54 4.55
CA SER A 21 16.65 -18.61 5.47
C SER A 21 16.58 -19.90 6.29
N SER A 22 17.72 -20.59 6.40
CA SER A 22 17.92 -21.74 7.28
C SER A 22 19.08 -21.48 8.26
N GLY A 23 19.07 -22.17 9.41
CA GLY A 23 20.05 -21.99 10.49
C GLY A 23 19.48 -21.40 11.77
N ALA A 24 20.35 -20.90 12.65
CA ALA A 24 19.94 -20.34 13.94
C ALA A 24 19.02 -19.12 13.76
N GLY A 25 17.86 -19.15 14.41
CA GLY A 25 16.84 -18.10 14.27
C GLY A 25 16.04 -18.16 12.96
N ALA A 26 16.19 -19.21 12.14
CA ALA A 26 15.43 -19.38 10.90
C ALA A 26 13.91 -19.37 11.13
N ALA A 27 13.43 -19.97 12.22
CA ALA A 27 12.00 -19.93 12.55
C ALA A 27 11.47 -18.49 12.69
N GLY A 28 12.23 -17.60 13.33
CA GLY A 28 11.85 -16.19 13.48
C GLY A 28 11.93 -15.43 12.15
N ARG A 29 12.98 -15.65 11.37
CA ARG A 29 13.15 -15.04 10.04
C ARG A 29 12.04 -15.46 9.07
N ASN A 30 11.72 -16.75 9.04
CA ASN A 30 10.68 -17.29 8.18
C ASN A 30 9.30 -16.79 8.61
N ALA A 31 9.02 -16.71 9.91
CA ALA A 31 7.77 -16.16 10.43
C ALA A 31 7.59 -14.67 10.03
N ILE A 32 8.63 -13.86 10.22
CA ILE A 32 8.63 -12.45 9.85
C ILE A 32 8.51 -12.30 8.33
N GLY A 33 9.34 -13.01 7.57
CA GLY A 33 9.36 -12.94 6.12
C GLY A 33 8.04 -13.36 5.48
N ALA A 34 7.40 -14.43 5.99
CA ALA A 34 6.11 -14.90 5.48
C ALA A 34 5.00 -13.88 5.75
N GLY A 35 4.98 -13.28 6.95
CA GLY A 35 4.04 -12.22 7.30
C GLY A 35 4.22 -10.97 6.42
N ILE A 36 5.46 -10.57 6.17
CA ILE A 36 5.76 -9.39 5.36
C ILE A 36 5.43 -9.61 3.87
N LEU A 37 5.77 -10.78 3.30
CA LEU A 37 5.46 -11.09 1.91
C LEU A 37 3.94 -11.13 1.67
N GLY A 38 3.20 -11.84 2.52
CA GLY A 38 1.74 -11.87 2.43
C GLY A 38 1.13 -10.48 2.62
N GLY A 39 1.61 -9.73 3.62
CA GLY A 39 1.14 -8.39 3.92
C GLY A 39 1.37 -7.40 2.79
N THR A 40 2.52 -7.46 2.12
CA THR A 40 2.84 -6.55 1.01
C THR A 40 1.97 -6.82 -0.21
N ILE A 41 1.76 -8.10 -0.54
CA ILE A 41 0.88 -8.49 -1.65
C ILE A 41 -0.55 -8.05 -1.36
N ALA A 42 -1.06 -8.37 -0.17
CA ALA A 42 -2.40 -7.98 0.25
C ALA A 42 -2.57 -6.45 0.27
N ALA A 43 -1.60 -5.71 0.84
CA ALA A 43 -1.63 -4.25 0.90
C ALA A 43 -1.56 -3.61 -0.49
N THR A 44 -0.85 -4.21 -1.45
CA THR A 44 -0.77 -3.69 -2.82
C THR A 44 -2.11 -3.87 -3.54
N VAL A 45 -2.70 -5.07 -3.46
CA VAL A 45 -4.00 -5.37 -4.10
C VAL A 45 -5.11 -4.54 -3.47
N LEU A 46 -5.23 -4.59 -2.14
CA LEU A 46 -6.25 -3.84 -1.41
C LEU A 46 -6.00 -2.34 -1.52
N GLY A 47 -4.76 -1.88 -1.37
CA GLY A 47 -4.42 -0.46 -1.45
C GLY A 47 -4.77 0.17 -2.80
N VAL A 48 -4.47 -0.51 -3.92
CA VAL A 48 -4.82 0.01 -5.26
C VAL A 48 -6.33 0.22 -5.44
N LEU A 49 -7.15 -0.64 -4.85
CA LEU A 49 -8.61 -0.56 -4.98
C LEU A 49 -9.24 0.37 -3.94
N PHE A 50 -8.82 0.22 -2.67
CA PHE A 50 -9.46 0.85 -1.53
C PHE A 50 -8.95 2.27 -1.26
N VAL A 51 -7.68 2.59 -1.54
CA VAL A 51 -7.16 3.96 -1.32
C VAL A 51 -7.94 5.03 -2.11
N PRO A 52 -8.19 4.89 -3.44
CA PRO A 52 -8.99 5.87 -4.17
C PRO A 52 -10.46 5.88 -3.73
N LEU A 53 -11.01 4.73 -3.35
CA LEU A 53 -12.36 4.62 -2.82
C LEU A 53 -12.50 5.40 -1.50
N PHE A 54 -11.59 5.16 -0.55
CA PHE A 54 -11.56 5.87 0.73
C PHE A 54 -11.34 7.37 0.54
N TYR A 55 -10.49 7.78 -0.40
CA TYR A 55 -10.31 9.19 -0.73
C TYR A 55 -11.64 9.86 -1.11
N VAL A 56 -12.43 9.23 -2.00
CA VAL A 56 -13.73 9.78 -2.42
C VAL A 56 -14.75 9.78 -1.28
N ILE A 57 -14.80 8.70 -0.50
CA ILE A 57 -15.72 8.58 0.64
C ILE A 57 -15.43 9.66 1.69
N ILE A 58 -14.16 9.83 2.07
CA ILE A 58 -13.73 10.85 3.04
C ILE A 58 -14.02 12.24 2.48
N ARG A 59 -13.69 12.50 1.21
CA ARG A 59 -13.97 13.79 0.56
C ARG A 59 -15.47 14.10 0.51
N ARG A 60 -16.34 13.11 0.35
CA ARG A 60 -17.80 13.31 0.35
C ARG A 60 -18.38 13.52 1.75
N LEU A 61 -17.83 12.87 2.77
CA LEU A 61 -18.32 12.94 4.15
C LEU A 61 -17.80 14.16 4.90
N PHE A 62 -16.54 14.54 4.67
CA PHE A 62 -15.84 15.59 5.41
C PHE A 62 -15.44 16.78 4.54
N GLY A 63 -15.62 16.71 3.22
CA GLY A 63 -15.46 17.85 2.32
C GLY A 63 -16.58 18.84 2.52
N SER A 64 -16.51 19.60 3.61
CA SER A 64 -17.24 20.84 3.76
C SER A 64 -16.87 21.73 2.58
N LYS A 65 -17.89 22.28 1.92
CA LYS A 65 -17.85 23.17 0.75
C LYS A 65 -16.51 23.89 0.58
N ASP A 66 -15.64 23.37 -0.28
CA ASP A 66 -14.72 24.24 -1.00
C ASP A 66 -15.61 25.05 -1.93
N GLU A 67 -15.98 26.23 -1.45
CA GLU A 67 -16.41 27.36 -2.22
C GLU A 67 -15.32 27.64 -3.25
N TRP A 68 -15.35 26.90 -4.36
CA TRP A 68 -14.78 27.34 -5.62
C TRP A 68 -15.60 28.54 -6.07
N GLU A 69 -15.34 29.66 -5.39
CA GLU A 69 -15.76 31.00 -5.74
C GLU A 69 -15.29 31.23 -7.17
N LYS A 70 -16.24 31.11 -8.09
CA LYS A 70 -16.04 31.46 -9.48
C LYS A 70 -15.58 32.92 -9.52
N PRO A 71 -14.49 33.27 -10.22
CA PRO A 71 -14.48 34.54 -10.91
C PRO A 71 -15.52 34.43 -12.03
N GLN A 72 -16.76 34.75 -11.68
CA GLN A 72 -17.78 35.17 -12.63
C GLN A 72 -17.47 36.62 -12.97
N GLU A 73 -16.90 36.87 -14.14
CA GLU A 73 -16.88 38.15 -14.86
C GLU A 73 -16.49 37.79 -16.30
N ALA A 74 -17.47 37.61 -17.19
CA ALA A 74 -18.17 38.63 -18.00
C ALA A 74 -17.28 39.12 -19.16
#